data_AF-A0A7J6R7S0-F1
#
_entry.id   AF-A0A7J6R7S0-F1
#
_cell.length_a   1.000
_cell.length_b   1.000
_cell.length_c   1.000
_cell.angle_alpha   90.00
_cell.angle_beta   90.00
_cell.angle_gamma   90.00
#
_symmetry.space_group_name_H-M   'P 1'
#
loop_
_entity.id
_entity.type
_entity.pdbx_description
1 polymer ?
#
loop_
_entity_poly.entity_id
_entity_poly.type
_entity_poly.pdbx_seq_one_letter_code
_entity_poly.pdbx_strand_id
1 'polypeptide(L)'
;MVDPALAKIDAVMAKLGLERVGCIMTSLPRDYEMSSGELLASARLQKLLERREHYTGYPVSKFVTAIVKPNEEKQGQPETMVWMASDQAEGMLQDGLFDVKKTAETPTRVQLREPFNQEMMPPVLASGSEVTEFDPDWLLVKVNDGVPLKKRSMFRFSHFPRENRSRKQTPDDIKQYMRQIPAGTPSWARYADFHLLVYITLLLDEDTAGAIAGCISREEEIDKAMDELLTNMSA
;
A
#
# COMPACT_ATOMS: atom_id res chain seq x y z
N MET A 1 9.82 -11.43 2.64
CA MET A 1 11.00 -10.72 2.12
C MET A 1 10.61 -9.26 2.04
N VAL A 2 11.28 -8.37 2.76
CA VAL A 2 11.01 -6.93 2.70
C VAL A 2 11.67 -6.42 1.42
N ASP A 3 10.93 -5.68 0.59
CA ASP A 3 11.50 -5.09 -0.62
C ASP A 3 12.61 -4.09 -0.23
N PRO A 4 13.87 -4.31 -0.64
CA PRO A 4 15.01 -3.50 -0.23
C PRO A 4 14.92 -2.04 -0.73
N ALA A 5 14.10 -1.77 -1.75
CA ALA A 5 13.87 -0.42 -2.25
C ALA A 5 12.94 0.40 -1.35
N LEU A 6 12.15 -0.25 -0.48
CA LEU A 6 11.10 0.43 0.27
C LEU A 6 11.61 1.58 1.14
N ALA A 7 12.74 1.41 1.82
CA ALA A 7 13.29 2.46 2.68
C ALA A 7 13.64 3.73 1.89
N LYS A 8 14.23 3.56 0.69
CA LYS A 8 14.56 4.67 -0.21
C LYS A 8 13.31 5.35 -0.76
N ILE A 9 12.31 4.55 -1.14
CA ILE A 9 11.03 5.06 -1.65
C ILE A 9 10.28 5.82 -0.54
N ASP A 10 10.24 5.30 0.69
CA ASP A 10 9.61 5.94 1.84
C ASP A 10 10.31 7.29 2.15
N ALA A 11 11.64 7.40 1.98
CA ALA A 11 12.37 8.65 2.13
C ALA A 11 11.98 9.71 1.08
N VAL A 12 11.83 9.31 -0.19
CA VAL A 12 11.38 10.21 -1.27
C VAL A 12 9.91 10.61 -1.07
N MET A 13 9.05 9.69 -0.66
CA MET A 13 7.65 9.98 -0.31
C MET A 13 7.56 11.01 0.81
N ALA A 14 8.40 10.92 1.84
CA ALA A 14 8.41 11.89 2.93
C ALA A 14 8.73 13.31 2.43
N LYS A 15 9.60 13.47 1.41
CA LYS A 15 9.88 14.77 0.78
C LYS A 15 8.69 15.35 0.00
N LEU A 16 7.79 14.49 -0.49
CA LEU A 16 6.51 14.88 -1.09
C LEU A 16 5.44 15.21 -0.04
N GLY A 17 5.71 15.02 1.25
CA GLY A 17 4.70 15.09 2.32
C GLY A 17 3.72 13.91 2.27
N LEU A 18 4.13 12.80 1.64
CA LEU A 18 3.35 11.58 1.54
C LEU A 18 3.86 10.53 2.51
N GLU A 19 2.99 9.58 2.81
CA GLU A 19 3.33 8.40 3.59
C GLU A 19 2.56 7.19 3.05
N ARG A 20 3.06 6.00 3.38
CA ARG A 20 2.39 4.76 3.03
C ARG A 20 1.21 4.52 3.96
N VAL A 21 0.00 4.70 3.42
CA VAL A 21 -1.26 4.60 4.18
C VAL A 21 -1.97 3.27 4.03
N GLY A 22 -1.52 2.38 3.15
CA GLY A 22 -2.23 1.14 2.90
C GLY A 22 -1.65 0.31 1.78
N CYS A 23 -2.35 -0.77 1.45
CA CYS A 23 -2.14 -1.56 0.24
C CYS A 23 -3.44 -1.74 -0.54
N ILE A 24 -3.30 -2.04 -1.82
CA ILE A 24 -4.42 -2.36 -2.70
C ILE A 24 -4.13 -3.66 -3.43
N MET A 25 -5.12 -4.53 -3.52
CA MET A 25 -5.04 -5.78 -4.26
C MET A 25 -6.29 -6.01 -5.10
N THR A 26 -6.15 -6.82 -6.15
CA THR A 26 -7.27 -7.21 -7.00
C THR A 26 -7.66 -8.64 -6.70
N SER A 27 -8.96 -8.94 -6.74
CA SER A 27 -9.48 -10.30 -6.63
C SER A 27 -10.42 -10.63 -7.79
N LEU A 28 -10.50 -11.92 -8.10
CA LEU A 28 -11.63 -12.46 -8.86
C LEU A 28 -12.93 -12.36 -8.05
N PRO A 29 -14.11 -12.48 -8.69
CA PRO A 29 -15.40 -12.55 -8.00
C PRO A 29 -15.40 -13.65 -6.94
N ARG A 30 -15.94 -13.32 -5.76
CA ARG A 30 -16.05 -14.21 -4.60
C ARG A 30 -17.13 -13.70 -3.64
N ASP A 31 -17.68 -14.63 -2.87
CA ASP A 31 -18.83 -14.47 -1.96
C ASP A 31 -18.46 -13.91 -0.57
N TYR A 32 -17.18 -13.78 -0.26
CA TYR A 32 -16.68 -13.09 0.94
C TYR A 32 -16.03 -11.74 0.61
N GLU A 33 -15.95 -10.85 1.59
CA GLU A 33 -15.36 -9.52 1.42
C GLU A 33 -13.82 -9.60 1.46
N MET A 34 -13.28 -10.07 2.58
CA MET A 34 -11.86 -10.34 2.78
C MET A 34 -11.68 -11.77 3.30
N SER A 35 -10.77 -12.53 2.69
CA SER A 35 -10.42 -13.86 3.20
C SER A 35 -9.73 -13.77 4.55
N SER A 36 -9.84 -14.81 5.36
CA SER A 36 -9.14 -14.96 6.63
C SER A 36 -7.61 -14.85 6.47
N GLY A 37 -7.03 -15.35 5.38
CA GLY A 37 -5.61 -15.18 5.05
C GLY A 37 -5.23 -13.72 4.74
N GLU A 38 -6.05 -13.00 3.97
CA GLU A 38 -5.87 -11.58 3.70
C GLU A 38 -6.02 -10.74 4.98
N LEU A 39 -6.97 -11.09 5.87
CA LEU A 39 -7.12 -10.48 7.19
C LEU A 39 -5.84 -10.61 8.03
N LEU A 40 -5.26 -11.82 8.12
CA LEU A 40 -4.02 -12.01 8.86
C LEU A 40 -2.85 -11.27 8.21
N ALA A 41 -2.79 -11.22 6.88
CA ALA A 41 -1.78 -10.42 6.18
C ALA A 41 -1.94 -8.91 6.45
N SER A 42 -3.18 -8.43 6.48
CA SER A 42 -3.54 -7.05 6.80
C SER A 42 -3.14 -6.68 8.23
N ALA A 43 -3.49 -7.52 9.21
CA ALA A 43 -3.11 -7.34 10.62
C ALA A 43 -1.58 -7.30 10.80
N ARG A 44 -0.83 -8.15 10.08
CA ARG A 44 0.65 -8.10 10.08
C ARG A 44 1.19 -6.77 9.57
N LEU A 45 0.63 -6.26 8.47
CA LEU A 45 1.05 -5.00 7.88
C LEU A 45 0.68 -3.81 8.77
N GLN A 46 -0.52 -3.82 9.35
CA GLN A 46 -0.95 -2.81 10.32
C GLN A 46 0.02 -2.74 11.50
N LYS A 47 0.35 -3.89 12.09
CA LYS A 47 1.28 -3.98 13.21
C LYS A 47 2.69 -3.51 12.85
N LEU A 48 3.19 -3.94 11.68
CA LEU A 48 4.52 -3.55 11.20
C LEU A 48 4.64 -2.03 10.98
N LEU A 49 3.53 -1.35 10.70
CA LEU A 49 3.47 0.07 10.36
C LEU A 49 2.76 0.90 11.44
N GLU A 50 2.61 0.36 12.65
CA GLU A 50 2.03 1.08 13.78
C GLU A 50 2.89 2.29 14.16
N ARG A 51 2.23 3.38 14.57
CA ARG A 51 2.93 4.59 15.03
C ARG A 51 2.47 4.97 16.42
N ARG A 52 3.40 5.52 17.20
CA ARG A 52 3.16 6.00 18.58
C ARG A 52 2.72 7.46 18.65
N GLU A 53 2.44 8.09 17.52
CA GLU A 53 2.08 9.51 17.42
C GLU A 53 0.59 9.79 17.74
N HIS A 54 -0.15 8.79 18.18
CA HIS A 54 -1.56 8.96 18.51
C HIS A 54 -1.76 9.63 19.87
N TYR A 55 -2.82 10.44 19.99
CA TYR A 55 -3.09 11.25 21.19
C TYR A 55 -3.30 10.41 22.47
N THR A 56 -3.66 9.13 22.31
CA THR A 56 -3.82 8.20 23.44
C THR A 56 -2.48 7.64 23.96
N GLY A 57 -1.38 7.88 23.25
CA GLY A 57 -0.06 7.31 23.57
C GLY A 57 0.09 5.82 23.26
N TYR A 58 -0.99 5.15 22.83
CA TYR A 58 -0.94 3.77 22.37
C TYR A 58 -0.44 3.69 20.93
N PRO A 59 0.36 2.66 20.59
CA PRO A 59 0.68 2.39 19.20
C PRO A 59 -0.61 1.98 18.49
N VAL A 60 -0.98 2.72 17.44
CA VAL A 60 -2.12 2.39 16.60
C VAL A 60 -1.70 2.49 15.13
N SER A 61 -2.30 1.63 14.31
CA SER A 61 -2.10 1.67 12.87
C SER A 61 -3.19 2.50 12.20
N LYS A 62 -2.81 3.22 11.14
CA LYS A 62 -3.76 3.85 10.20
C LYS A 62 -3.76 3.14 8.85
N PHE A 63 -3.09 2.00 8.78
CA PHE A 63 -2.88 1.29 7.53
C PHE A 63 -4.19 0.61 7.08
N VAL A 64 -4.62 0.91 5.86
CA VAL A 64 -5.84 0.34 5.27
C VAL A 64 -5.51 -0.70 4.20
N THR A 65 -6.42 -1.65 4.00
CA THR A 65 -6.34 -2.64 2.93
C THR A 65 -7.52 -2.47 1.99
N ALA A 66 -7.25 -2.15 0.73
CA ALA A 66 -8.25 -2.03 -0.31
C ALA A 66 -8.26 -3.28 -1.20
N ILE A 67 -9.45 -3.81 -1.48
CA ILE A 67 -9.66 -4.94 -2.38
C ILE A 67 -10.55 -4.47 -3.52
N VAL A 68 -10.08 -4.64 -4.75
CA VAL A 68 -10.84 -4.34 -5.96
C VAL A 68 -11.32 -5.66 -6.57
N LYS A 69 -12.63 -5.85 -6.66
CA LYS A 69 -13.24 -7.04 -7.30
C LYS A 69 -14.35 -6.64 -8.27
N PRO A 70 -14.68 -7.47 -9.29
CA PRO A 70 -15.84 -7.22 -10.12
C PRO A 70 -17.14 -7.34 -9.30
N ASN A 71 -18.05 -6.38 -9.44
CA ASN A 71 -19.37 -6.42 -8.83
C ASN A 71 -20.37 -7.05 -9.83
N GLU A 72 -20.92 -8.21 -9.46
CA GLU A 72 -21.83 -8.97 -10.31
C GLU A 72 -23.17 -8.25 -10.53
N GLU A 73 -23.67 -7.54 -9.53
CA GLU A 73 -24.91 -6.74 -9.62
C GLU A 73 -24.76 -5.56 -10.59
N LYS A 74 -23.54 -5.03 -10.74
CA LYS A 74 -23.18 -3.92 -11.64
C LYS A 74 -22.50 -4.41 -12.91
N GLN A 75 -22.90 -5.57 -13.44
CA GLN A 75 -22.41 -6.11 -14.71
C GLN A 75 -20.88 -6.28 -14.78
N GLY A 76 -20.25 -6.65 -13.66
CA GLY A 76 -18.81 -6.84 -13.56
C GLY A 76 -18.00 -5.54 -13.45
N GLN A 77 -18.63 -4.39 -13.21
CA GLN A 77 -17.90 -3.15 -12.94
C GLN A 77 -17.00 -3.30 -11.71
N PRO A 78 -15.79 -2.72 -11.70
CA PRO A 78 -14.91 -2.78 -10.55
C PRO A 78 -15.54 -2.10 -9.34
N GLU A 79 -15.55 -2.79 -8.20
CA GLU A 79 -15.93 -2.28 -6.90
C GLU A 79 -14.74 -2.34 -5.96
N THR A 80 -14.54 -1.25 -5.22
CA THR A 80 -13.50 -1.15 -4.20
C THR A 80 -14.14 -1.36 -2.84
N MET A 81 -13.53 -2.21 -2.03
CA MET A 81 -13.88 -2.40 -0.62
C MET A 81 -12.65 -2.08 0.21
N VAL A 82 -12.79 -1.26 1.24
CA VAL A 82 -11.68 -0.85 2.09
C VAL A 82 -11.92 -1.31 3.51
N TRP A 83 -10.91 -1.96 4.08
CA TRP A 83 -10.96 -2.63 5.36
C TRP A 83 -9.73 -2.33 6.21
N MET A 84 -9.91 -2.44 7.51
CA MET A 84 -8.83 -2.59 8.49
C MET A 84 -9.06 -3.87 9.27
N ALA A 85 -7.97 -4.52 9.67
CA ALA A 85 -8.01 -5.49 10.76
C ALA A 85 -8.29 -4.76 12.07
N SER A 86 -9.11 -5.34 12.94
CA SER A 86 -9.35 -4.79 14.28
C SER A 86 -8.10 -4.89 15.16
N ASP A 87 -8.00 -4.03 16.18
CA ASP A 87 -6.95 -4.11 17.21
C ASP A 87 -6.93 -5.49 17.88
N GLN A 88 -8.09 -6.14 18.02
CA GLN A 88 -8.20 -7.51 18.53
C GLN A 88 -7.52 -8.51 17.59
N ALA A 89 -7.69 -8.38 16.27
CA ALA A 89 -7.01 -9.24 15.31
C ALA A 89 -5.48 -9.10 15.40
N GLU A 90 -5.00 -7.87 15.53
CA GLU A 90 -3.58 -7.59 15.73
C GLU A 90 -3.04 -8.20 17.02
N GLY A 91 -3.75 -8.03 18.13
CA GLY A 91 -3.39 -8.61 19.43
C GLY A 91 -3.34 -10.14 19.39
N MET A 92 -4.42 -10.78 18.89
CA MET A 92 -4.50 -12.24 18.76
C MET A 92 -3.40 -12.80 17.86
N LEU A 93 -3.06 -12.08 16.78
CA LEU A 93 -1.97 -12.46 15.89
C LEU A 93 -0.59 -12.31 16.56
N GLN A 94 -0.37 -11.22 17.30
CA GLN A 94 0.87 -10.97 18.03
C GLN A 94 1.11 -12.00 19.13
N ASP A 95 0.05 -12.39 19.83
CA ASP A 95 0.07 -13.44 20.86
C ASP A 95 0.10 -14.86 20.26
N GLY A 96 0.05 -14.96 18.92
CA GLY A 96 0.21 -16.20 18.18
C GLY A 96 -0.98 -17.15 18.27
N LEU A 97 -2.21 -16.67 18.52
CA LEU A 97 -3.39 -17.52 18.72
C LEU A 97 -3.86 -18.24 17.44
N PHE A 98 -3.50 -17.75 16.27
CA PHE A 98 -3.97 -18.28 14.99
C PHE A 98 -3.11 -19.44 14.47
N ASP A 99 -3.76 -20.48 13.95
CA ASP A 99 -3.14 -21.40 13.00
C ASP A 99 -3.06 -20.69 11.65
N VAL A 100 -1.95 -19.98 11.44
CA VAL A 100 -1.71 -19.15 10.23
C VAL A 100 -1.86 -19.98 8.95
N LYS A 101 -1.41 -21.23 8.97
CA LYS A 101 -1.42 -22.08 7.77
C LYS A 101 -2.85 -22.50 7.44
N LYS A 102 -3.57 -23.09 8.39
CA LYS A 102 -4.96 -23.50 8.16
C LYS A 102 -5.87 -22.31 7.86
N THR A 103 -5.62 -21.17 8.51
CA THR A 103 -6.35 -19.93 8.23
C THR A 103 -6.14 -19.49 6.78
N ALA A 104 -4.91 -19.46 6.28
CA ALA A 104 -4.64 -19.12 4.88
C ALA A 104 -5.27 -20.10 3.86
N GLU A 105 -5.46 -21.36 4.24
CA GLU A 105 -6.10 -22.40 3.42
C GLU A 105 -7.64 -22.40 3.52
N THR A 106 -8.21 -21.65 4.47
CA THR A 106 -9.66 -21.64 4.76
C THR A 106 -10.23 -20.21 4.67
N PRO A 107 -10.53 -19.69 3.46
CA PRO A 107 -10.81 -18.27 3.24
C PRO A 107 -11.94 -17.67 4.10
N THR A 108 -12.94 -18.46 4.48
CA THR A 108 -14.13 -18.01 5.21
C THR A 108 -14.08 -18.31 6.71
N ARG A 109 -12.98 -18.87 7.23
CA ARG A 109 -12.84 -19.20 8.66
C ARG A 109 -11.44 -18.87 9.16
N VAL A 110 -11.38 -18.20 10.30
CA VAL A 110 -10.15 -18.05 11.08
C VAL A 110 -9.99 -19.29 11.96
N GLN A 111 -8.80 -19.88 11.94
CA GLN A 111 -8.49 -21.11 12.68
C GLN A 111 -7.59 -20.78 13.86
N LEU A 112 -7.96 -21.19 15.06
CA LEU A 112 -7.09 -21.12 16.23
C LEU A 112 -6.11 -22.28 16.23
N ARG A 113 -4.90 -22.05 16.73
CA ARG A 113 -3.92 -23.13 16.88
C ARG A 113 -4.25 -23.96 18.11
N GLU A 114 -3.78 -25.20 18.08
CA GLU A 114 -3.76 -26.05 19.27
C GLU A 114 -2.71 -25.53 20.27
N PRO A 115 -2.97 -25.66 21.59
CA PRO A 115 -1.97 -25.38 22.61
C PRO A 115 -0.80 -26.36 22.50
N PHE A 116 0.42 -25.87 22.75
CA PHE A 116 1.59 -26.72 22.92
C PHE A 116 1.55 -27.43 24.27
N ASN A 117 2.42 -28.44 24.45
CA ASN A 117 2.50 -29.15 25.72
C ASN A 117 2.86 -28.17 26.86
N GLN A 118 2.06 -28.20 27.95
CA GLN A 118 2.17 -27.30 29.11
C GLN A 118 1.87 -25.83 28.83
N GLU A 119 1.22 -25.51 27.70
CA GLU A 119 0.72 -24.17 27.43
C GLU A 119 -0.74 -24.02 27.86
N MET A 120 -1.07 -22.87 28.44
CA MET A 120 -2.46 -22.48 28.69
C MET A 120 -2.88 -21.46 27.62
N MET A 121 -3.70 -21.90 26.67
CA MET A 121 -4.33 -21.02 25.68
C MET A 121 -5.55 -20.33 26.30
N PRO A 122 -5.73 -19.01 26.09
CA PRO A 122 -6.95 -18.34 26.52
C PRO A 122 -8.16 -18.84 25.71
N PRO A 123 -9.33 -19.03 26.34
CA PRO A 123 -10.53 -19.41 25.61
C PRO A 123 -10.98 -18.24 24.72
N VAL A 124 -11.28 -18.55 23.46
CA VAL A 124 -11.88 -17.59 22.52
C VAL A 124 -13.36 -17.91 22.44
N LEU A 125 -14.20 -16.94 22.80
CA LEU A 125 -15.64 -17.12 22.85
C LEU A 125 -16.30 -16.49 21.62
N ALA A 126 -17.22 -17.26 21.03
CA ALA A 126 -18.11 -16.82 19.98
C ALA A 126 -19.55 -17.06 20.38
N SER A 127 -20.34 -15.99 20.43
CA SER A 127 -21.74 -16.03 20.86
C SER A 127 -21.95 -16.75 22.20
N GLY A 128 -21.00 -16.56 23.13
CA GLY A 128 -21.04 -17.13 24.48
C GLY A 128 -20.50 -18.56 24.61
N SER A 129 -20.05 -19.21 23.53
CA SER A 129 -19.46 -20.55 23.57
C SER A 129 -17.98 -20.49 23.16
N GLU A 130 -17.15 -21.33 23.77
CA GLU A 130 -15.76 -21.49 23.33
C GLU A 130 -15.71 -22.12 21.94
N VAL A 131 -14.85 -21.58 21.08
CA VAL A 131 -14.68 -22.02 19.69
C VAL A 131 -13.23 -22.21 19.33
N THR A 132 -13.00 -23.10 18.37
CA THR A 132 -11.69 -23.33 17.74
C THR A 132 -11.56 -22.64 16.38
N GLU A 133 -12.68 -22.20 15.81
CA GLU A 133 -12.75 -21.44 14.56
C GLU A 133 -13.95 -20.49 14.54
N PHE A 134 -13.83 -19.38 13.81
CA PHE A 134 -14.89 -18.38 13.70
C PHE A 134 -14.79 -17.60 12.39
N ASP A 135 -15.79 -16.77 12.12
CA ASP A 135 -15.90 -15.97 10.90
C ASP A 135 -14.90 -14.79 10.90
N PRO A 136 -14.10 -14.57 9.83
CA PRO A 136 -13.19 -13.43 9.75
C PRO A 136 -13.89 -12.06 9.90
N ASP A 137 -15.17 -11.94 9.56
CA ASP A 137 -15.93 -10.67 9.61
C ASP A 137 -15.96 -10.07 11.02
N TRP A 138 -15.83 -10.89 12.06
CA TRP A 138 -15.80 -10.44 13.45
C TRP A 138 -14.56 -9.62 13.79
N LEU A 139 -13.52 -9.73 12.98
CA LEU A 139 -12.24 -9.06 13.14
C LEU A 139 -12.02 -7.97 12.10
N LEU A 140 -12.98 -7.73 11.21
CA LEU A 140 -12.92 -6.72 10.15
C LEU A 140 -13.60 -5.42 10.56
N VAL A 141 -12.98 -4.31 10.18
CA VAL A 141 -13.53 -2.97 10.33
C VAL A 141 -13.67 -2.34 8.96
N LYS A 142 -14.91 -1.99 8.58
CA LYS A 142 -15.20 -1.34 7.30
C LYS A 142 -14.73 0.11 7.31
N VAL A 143 -14.02 0.51 6.26
CA VAL A 143 -13.63 1.89 6.01
C VAL A 143 -14.38 2.39 4.78
N ASN A 144 -14.98 3.57 4.88
CA ASN A 144 -15.65 4.19 3.75
C ASN A 144 -14.61 4.76 2.78
N ASP A 145 -14.79 4.52 1.49
CA ASP A 145 -14.01 5.12 0.41
C ASP A 145 -14.85 6.09 -0.43
N GLY A 146 -14.16 6.92 -1.21
CA GLY A 146 -14.80 7.90 -2.07
C GLY A 146 -13.81 8.71 -2.88
N VAL A 147 -14.33 9.47 -3.83
CA VAL A 147 -13.54 10.33 -4.72
C VAL A 147 -13.81 11.79 -4.38
N PRO A 148 -12.78 12.64 -4.24
CA PRO A 148 -12.99 14.05 -3.95
C PRO A 148 -13.72 14.77 -5.10
N LEU A 149 -14.66 15.66 -4.74
CA LEU A 149 -15.43 16.47 -5.69
C LEU A 149 -14.53 17.32 -6.61
N LYS A 150 -13.45 17.87 -6.05
CA LYS A 150 -12.43 18.62 -6.79
C LYS A 150 -11.11 17.86 -6.72
N LYS A 151 -10.68 17.31 -7.86
CA LYS A 151 -9.41 16.61 -7.97
C LYS A 151 -8.26 17.61 -7.84
N ARG A 152 -7.49 17.50 -6.76
CA ARG A 152 -6.23 18.20 -6.56
C ARG A 152 -5.13 17.14 -6.43
N SER A 153 -4.52 16.80 -7.56
CA SER A 153 -3.42 15.82 -7.59
C SER A 153 -2.10 16.56 -7.66
N MET A 154 -1.14 16.15 -6.83
CA MET A 154 0.24 16.60 -6.94
C MET A 154 0.94 15.97 -8.15
N PHE A 155 0.61 14.71 -8.46
CA PHE A 155 1.10 14.03 -9.65
C PHE A 155 0.29 14.49 -10.86
N ARG A 156 0.96 15.13 -11.80
CA ARG A 156 0.35 15.73 -13.00
C ARG A 156 0.28 14.72 -14.15
N PHE A 157 1.12 13.69 -14.12
CA PHE A 157 1.20 12.65 -15.14
C PHE A 157 1.26 11.25 -14.51
N SER A 158 0.91 10.24 -15.30
CA SER A 158 0.93 8.82 -14.90
C SER A 158 1.30 7.92 -16.09
N HIS A 159 2.13 8.43 -16.99
CA HIS A 159 2.47 7.78 -18.26
C HIS A 159 3.78 7.01 -18.19
N PHE A 160 4.62 7.27 -17.17
CA PHE A 160 5.86 6.54 -17.02
C PHE A 160 5.57 5.05 -16.74
N PRO A 161 6.31 4.11 -17.36
CA PRO A 161 6.10 2.68 -17.11
C PRO A 161 6.23 2.36 -15.62
N ARG A 162 5.37 1.50 -15.09
CA ARG A 162 5.41 1.12 -13.67
C ARG A 162 6.47 0.06 -13.39
N GLU A 163 7.14 0.16 -12.26
CA GLU A 163 8.06 -0.85 -11.74
C GLU A 163 7.37 -2.19 -11.48
N ASN A 164 8.16 -3.27 -11.37
CA ASN A 164 7.69 -4.61 -11.02
C ASN A 164 6.59 -5.16 -11.95
N ARG A 165 6.63 -4.78 -13.23
CA ARG A 165 5.79 -5.32 -14.30
C ARG A 165 6.60 -6.17 -15.27
N SER A 166 5.92 -6.85 -16.19
CA SER A 166 6.53 -7.78 -17.15
C SER A 166 7.67 -7.16 -17.98
N ARG A 167 7.59 -5.84 -18.25
CA ARG A 167 8.66 -5.08 -18.92
C ARG A 167 9.45 -4.29 -17.87
N LYS A 168 10.77 -4.45 -17.87
CA LYS A 168 11.69 -3.64 -17.06
C LYS A 168 11.81 -2.23 -17.62
N GLN A 169 11.84 -1.23 -16.75
CA GLN A 169 12.09 0.18 -17.10
C GLN A 169 13.54 0.36 -17.60
N THR A 170 13.73 1.21 -18.60
CA THR A 170 15.04 1.55 -19.19
C THR A 170 15.26 3.06 -19.26
N PRO A 171 16.50 3.55 -19.42
CA PRO A 171 16.76 4.98 -19.55
C PRO A 171 16.04 5.63 -20.76
N ASP A 172 15.82 4.86 -21.83
CA ASP A 172 15.02 5.28 -22.99
C ASP A 172 13.57 5.63 -22.63
N ASP A 173 13.01 5.05 -21.56
CA ASP A 173 11.66 5.36 -21.11
C ASP A 173 11.53 6.81 -20.64
N ILE A 174 12.60 7.40 -20.07
CA ILE A 174 12.60 8.83 -19.70
C ILE A 174 12.42 9.68 -20.95
N LYS A 175 13.14 9.37 -22.03
CA LYS A 175 13.05 10.09 -23.30
C LYS A 175 11.67 9.95 -23.94
N GLN A 176 11.14 8.72 -23.96
CA GLN A 176 9.82 8.46 -24.49
C GLN A 176 8.74 9.19 -23.68
N TYR A 177 8.87 9.23 -22.36
CA TYR A 177 8.00 9.97 -21.47
C TYR A 177 8.08 11.47 -21.72
N MET A 178 9.29 12.07 -21.71
CA MET A 178 9.47 13.52 -21.89
C MET A 178 8.93 14.03 -23.23
N ARG A 179 8.96 13.21 -24.30
CA ARG A 179 8.36 13.52 -25.61
C ARG A 179 6.83 13.61 -25.58
N GLN A 180 6.17 12.95 -24.63
CA GLN A 180 4.72 12.98 -24.47
C GLN A 180 4.25 14.17 -23.63
N ILE A 181 5.17 14.84 -22.94
CA ILE A 181 4.84 15.97 -22.08
C ILE A 181 4.64 17.24 -22.94
N PRO A 182 3.55 18.00 -22.75
CA PRO A 182 3.29 19.21 -23.53
C PRO A 182 4.44 20.23 -23.41
N ALA A 183 4.79 20.85 -24.54
CA ALA A 183 5.76 21.94 -24.56
C ALA A 183 5.31 23.10 -23.67
N GLY A 184 6.24 23.71 -22.95
CA GLY A 184 5.95 24.80 -21.99
C GLY A 184 5.47 24.34 -20.61
N THR A 185 5.38 23.03 -20.36
CA THR A 185 5.12 22.49 -19.01
C THR A 185 6.30 22.86 -18.09
N PRO A 186 6.05 23.48 -16.92
CA PRO A 186 7.08 23.78 -15.90
C PRO A 186 7.88 22.54 -15.53
N SER A 187 9.17 22.68 -15.23
CA SER A 187 10.03 21.51 -15.02
C SER A 187 9.52 20.60 -13.90
N TRP A 188 9.13 21.14 -12.74
CA TRP A 188 8.55 20.35 -11.65
C TRP A 188 7.34 19.51 -12.08
N ALA A 189 6.47 20.08 -12.92
CA ALA A 189 5.28 19.39 -13.38
C ALA A 189 5.63 18.24 -14.33
N ARG A 190 6.67 18.40 -15.16
CA ARG A 190 7.16 17.33 -16.04
C ARG A 190 7.68 16.12 -15.25
N TYR A 191 8.19 16.31 -14.04
CA TYR A 191 8.67 15.19 -13.19
C TYR A 191 7.62 14.73 -12.17
N ALA A 192 6.42 15.32 -12.16
CA ALA A 192 5.34 14.97 -11.25
C ALA A 192 4.62 13.67 -11.67
N ASP A 193 5.38 12.59 -11.80
CA ASP A 193 4.95 11.20 -11.99
C ASP A 193 5.67 10.33 -10.95
N PHE A 194 4.92 9.63 -10.10
CA PHE A 194 5.50 8.89 -8.99
C PHE A 194 6.41 7.74 -9.46
N HIS A 195 6.06 7.06 -10.55
CA HIS A 195 6.84 5.92 -11.05
C HIS A 195 8.15 6.38 -11.70
N LEU A 196 8.17 7.59 -12.28
CA LEU A 196 9.41 8.23 -12.69
C LEU A 196 10.31 8.53 -11.49
N LEU A 197 9.77 9.08 -10.40
CA LEU A 197 10.57 9.34 -9.18
C LEU A 197 11.14 8.05 -8.58
N VAL A 198 10.35 6.98 -8.52
CA VAL A 198 10.82 5.66 -8.08
C VAL A 198 11.96 5.18 -8.99
N TYR A 199 11.81 5.33 -10.31
CA TYR A 199 12.86 4.93 -11.25
C TYR A 199 14.16 5.74 -11.05
N ILE A 200 14.07 7.05 -10.90
CA ILE A 200 15.23 7.92 -10.63
C ILE A 200 15.92 7.51 -9.33
N THR A 201 15.14 7.21 -8.28
CA THR A 201 15.66 6.74 -6.98
C THR A 201 16.50 5.47 -7.11
N LEU A 202 16.07 4.55 -7.97
CA LEU A 202 16.73 3.26 -8.19
C LEU A 202 17.89 3.33 -9.17
N LEU A 203 17.82 4.25 -10.13
CA LEU A 203 18.87 4.43 -11.15
C LEU A 203 20.04 5.26 -10.65
N LEU A 204 19.75 6.30 -9.88
CA LEU A 204 20.72 7.23 -9.30
C LEU A 204 20.79 7.00 -7.78
N ASP A 205 20.03 7.79 -7.02
CA ASP A 205 20.00 7.76 -5.57
C ASP A 205 18.76 8.49 -5.01
N GLU A 206 18.54 8.35 -3.70
CA GLU A 206 17.41 8.95 -2.98
C GLU A 206 17.53 10.47 -2.82
N ASP A 207 18.76 11.02 -2.82
CA ASP A 207 18.98 12.46 -2.65
C ASP A 207 18.55 13.23 -3.90
N THR A 208 18.91 12.71 -5.08
CA THR A 208 18.54 13.25 -6.38
C THR A 208 17.02 13.21 -6.56
N ALA A 209 16.39 12.05 -6.33
CA ALA A 209 14.94 11.93 -6.39
C ALA A 209 14.25 12.79 -5.32
N GLY A 210 14.83 12.90 -4.13
CA GLY A 210 14.34 13.74 -3.02
C GLY A 210 14.39 15.24 -3.33
N ALA A 211 15.42 15.72 -4.04
CA ALA A 211 15.51 17.10 -4.50
C ALA A 211 14.38 17.44 -5.48
N ILE A 212 14.16 16.56 -6.47
CA ILE A 212 13.06 16.69 -7.44
C ILE A 212 11.71 16.65 -6.73
N ALA A 213 11.51 15.71 -5.81
CA ALA A 213 10.31 15.62 -4.97
C ALA A 213 10.05 16.93 -4.19
N GLY A 214 11.10 17.53 -3.62
CA GLY A 214 11.00 18.83 -2.95
C GLY A 214 10.54 19.95 -3.88
N CYS A 215 11.08 20.01 -5.10
CA CYS A 215 10.64 20.95 -6.14
C CYS A 215 9.17 20.73 -6.53
N ILE A 216 8.73 19.48 -6.68
CA ILE A 216 7.32 19.13 -6.97
C ILE A 216 6.40 19.60 -5.84
N SER A 217 6.77 19.36 -4.58
CA SER A 217 5.97 19.76 -3.41
C SER A 217 5.77 21.27 -3.31
N ARG A 218 6.80 22.06 -3.70
CA ARG A 218 6.78 23.53 -3.66
C ARG A 218 6.38 24.18 -4.99
N GLU A 219 6.15 23.39 -6.03
CA GLU A 219 5.93 23.86 -7.41
C GLU A 219 7.04 24.80 -7.92
N GLU A 220 8.30 24.48 -7.58
CA GLU A 220 9.51 25.23 -7.94
C GLU A 220 10.25 24.60 -9.12
N GLU A 221 10.85 25.39 -10.00
CA GLU A 221 11.66 24.85 -11.10
C GLU A 221 12.82 23.99 -10.59
N ILE A 222 13.05 22.88 -11.27
CA ILE A 222 14.15 21.94 -11.07
C ILE A 222 15.43 22.59 -11.62
N ASP A 223 16.55 22.35 -10.95
CA ASP A 223 17.86 22.82 -11.40
C ASP A 223 18.16 22.38 -12.85
N LYS A 224 18.66 23.32 -13.67
CA LYS A 224 18.88 23.08 -15.10
C LYS A 224 19.90 21.99 -15.37
N ALA A 225 20.97 21.91 -14.58
CA ALA A 225 21.99 20.89 -14.78
C ALA A 225 21.43 19.49 -14.46
N MET A 226 20.55 19.38 -13.47
CA MET A 226 19.84 18.14 -13.15
C MET A 226 18.83 17.76 -14.25
N ASP A 227 18.08 18.72 -14.78
CA ASP A 227 17.16 18.47 -15.90
C ASP A 227 17.91 18.00 -17.17
N GLU A 228 19.05 18.63 -17.47
CA GLU A 228 19.92 18.23 -18.59
C GLU A 228 20.53 16.84 -18.36
N LEU A 229 20.97 16.52 -17.15
CA LEU A 229 21.49 15.19 -16.80
C LEU A 229 20.44 14.11 -17.09
N LEU A 230 19.22 14.28 -16.55
CA LEU A 230 18.16 13.27 -16.64
C LEU A 230 17.65 13.08 -18.07
N THR A 231 17.61 14.16 -18.86
CA THR A 231 17.23 14.09 -20.27
C THR A 231 18.33 13.50 -21.14
N ASN A 232 19.61 13.74 -20.81
CA ASN A 232 20.77 13.23 -21.56
C ASN A 232 21.23 11.83 -21.14
N MET A 233 20.79 11.30 -19.99
CA MET A 233 21.01 9.89 -19.60
C MET A 233 20.36 8.86 -20.56
N SER A 234 19.64 9.35 -21.58
CA SER A 234 19.03 8.59 -22.67
C SER A 234 19.82 8.65 -23.99
N ALA A 235 21.13 8.94 -23.91
CA ALA A 235 22.06 9.02 -25.04
C ALA A 235 23.09 7.88 -25.01
#